data_AF-A0A0M1P8N6-F1
#
_entry.id   AF-A0A0M1P8N6-F1
#
_cell.length_a   1.000
_cell.length_b   1.000
_cell.length_c   1.000
_cell.angle_alpha   90.00
_cell.angle_beta   90.00
_cell.angle_gamma   90.00
#
_symmetry.space_group_name_H-M   'P 1'
#
loop_
_entity.id
_entity.type
_entity.pdbx_description
1 polymer ?
#
loop_
_entity_poly.entity_id
_entity_poly.type
_entity_poly.pdbx_seq_one_letter_code
_entity_poly.pdbx_strand_id
1 'polypeptide(L)'
;MEVSIEETDKEYIVTSYVNGEKESQTTKNKETRDMMTIDNDGKVEYSNESDYIEKIAPNPVISENDSFATNSTSNWTLVDSAYNSNPNVKQWGYLYKQEKITFGETYNLNYDSGTRVSIIVGVITGLVTVGSGGIITAILVALGSTIVADKITKAISGQVYGRFAAQDLEVRSNGKIGLRSKRTIVDAKVINTKNGQVQWVPLRVEGDGRSNTDLCIIGAYNAWLLN
;
A
#
# COMPACT_ATOMS: atom_id res chain seq x y z
N MET A 1 14.25 10.95 -8.80
CA MET A 1 14.06 11.37 -7.39
C MET A 1 13.99 10.12 -6.55
N GLU A 2 14.66 10.13 -5.41
CA GLU A 2 14.68 9.05 -4.43
C GLU A 2 14.27 9.62 -3.07
N VAL A 3 13.69 8.78 -2.22
CA VAL A 3 13.33 9.15 -0.85
C VAL A 3 13.77 8.03 0.08
N SER A 4 14.53 8.39 1.11
CA SER A 4 14.90 7.52 2.22
C SER A 4 14.07 7.86 3.44
N ILE A 5 13.66 6.83 4.18
CA ILE A 5 12.90 6.95 5.42
C ILE A 5 13.68 6.17 6.48
N GLU A 6 14.09 6.87 7.53
CA GLU A 6 14.65 6.29 8.74
C GLU A 6 13.63 6.44 9.87
N GLU A 7 13.42 5.35 10.62
CA GLU A 7 12.50 5.32 11.75
C GLU A 7 13.28 5.07 13.03
N THR A 8 13.13 5.98 14.00
CA THR A 8 13.63 5.82 15.38
C THR A 8 12.45 5.62 16.33
N ASP A 9 12.68 5.40 17.62
CA ASP A 9 11.58 5.28 18.59
C ASP A 9 10.70 6.54 18.66
N LYS A 10 11.27 7.72 18.42
CA LYS A 10 10.61 9.01 18.63
C LYS A 10 10.28 9.75 17.33
N GLU A 11 10.97 9.42 16.24
CA GLU A 11 10.96 10.27 15.05
C GLU A 11 10.89 9.44 13.76
N TYR A 12 10.32 10.07 12.74
CA TYR A 12 10.53 9.69 11.34
C TYR A 12 11.46 10.73 10.71
N ILE A 13 12.56 10.27 10.11
CA ILE A 13 13.49 11.13 9.38
C ILE A 13 13.37 10.77 7.91
N VAL A 14 12.89 11.74 7.12
CA VAL A 14 12.67 11.56 5.70
C VAL A 14 13.63 12.44 4.93
N THR A 15 14.44 11.85 4.07
CA THR A 15 15.38 12.60 3.21
C THR A 15 15.04 12.36 1.75
N SER A 16 14.88 13.44 0.99
CA SER A 16 14.67 13.40 -0.46
C SER A 16 15.96 13.70 -1.21
N TYR A 17 16.14 13.00 -2.32
CA TYR A 17 17.31 13.11 -3.19
C TYR A 17 16.92 13.32 -4.65
N VAL A 18 17.63 14.19 -5.34
CA VAL A 18 17.55 14.39 -6.78
C VAL A 18 18.93 14.12 -7.37
N ASN A 19 19.00 13.18 -8.31
CA ASN A 19 20.26 12.76 -8.95
C ASN A 19 21.36 12.36 -7.93
N GLY A 20 20.97 11.81 -6.77
CA GLY A 20 21.89 11.40 -5.71
C GLY A 20 22.27 12.51 -4.72
N GLU A 21 21.87 13.76 -4.98
CA GLU A 21 22.12 14.89 -4.09
C GLU A 21 20.93 15.11 -3.15
N LYS A 22 21.21 15.40 -1.88
CA LYS A 22 20.20 15.67 -0.87
C LYS A 22 19.54 17.02 -1.15
N GLU A 23 18.22 17.03 -1.26
CA GLU A 23 17.43 18.24 -1.54
C GLU A 23 16.71 18.77 -0.30
N SER A 24 16.16 17.88 0.53
CA SER A 24 15.60 18.25 1.82
C SER A 24 15.55 17.07 2.78
N GLN A 25 15.42 17.40 4.06
CA GLN A 25 15.17 16.44 5.13
C GLN A 25 14.06 16.96 6.03
N THR A 26 13.01 16.16 6.22
CA THR A 26 11.96 16.40 7.20
C THR A 26 12.14 15.44 8.37
N THR A 27 12.23 15.99 9.58
CA THR A 27 12.19 15.22 10.82
C THR A 27 10.85 15.43 11.47
N LYS A 28 10.10 14.35 11.71
CA LYS A 28 8.76 14.37 12.29
C LYS A 28 8.77 13.67 13.64
N ASN A 29 8.30 14.36 14.67
CA ASN A 29 8.08 13.76 15.98
C ASN A 29 6.81 12.87 15.95
N LYS A 30 6.91 11.62 16.42
CA LYS A 30 5.80 10.67 16.39
C LYS A 30 4.68 10.99 17.39
N GLU A 31 5.02 11.64 18.50
CA GLU A 31 4.09 11.99 19.57
C GLU A 31 3.39 13.31 19.28
N THR A 32 4.16 14.39 19.07
CA THR A 32 3.60 15.73 18.87
C THR A 32 3.14 15.99 17.43
N ARG A 33 3.61 15.19 16.48
CA ARG A 33 3.38 15.35 15.04
C ARG A 33 3.97 16.64 14.45
N ASP A 34 4.84 17.31 15.20
CA ASP A 34 5.60 18.45 14.72
C ASP A 34 6.67 18.00 13.72
N MET A 35 6.90 18.84 12.73
CA MET A 35 7.83 18.59 11.65
C MET A 35 8.81 19.75 11.53
N MET A 36 10.09 19.40 11.39
CA MET A 36 11.17 20.32 11.05
C MET A 36 11.75 19.90 9.71
N THR A 37 11.68 20.80 8.73
CA THR A 37 12.22 20.57 7.39
C THR A 37 13.42 21.45 7.16
N ILE A 38 14.53 20.85 6.72
CA ILE A 38 15.75 21.55 6.32
C ILE A 38 15.97 21.30 4.85
N ASP A 39 16.11 22.36 4.05
CA ASP A 39 16.46 22.23 2.64
C ASP A 39 17.96 22.23 2.37
N ASN A 40 18.34 22.00 1.12
CA ASN A 40 19.73 21.99 0.66
C ASN A 40 20.47 23.32 0.87
N ASP A 41 19.76 24.44 0.92
CA ASP A 41 20.30 25.77 1.25
C ASP A 41 20.42 26.00 2.78
N GLY A 42 20.00 25.03 3.59
CA GLY A 42 20.02 25.12 5.05
C GLY A 42 18.87 25.93 5.65
N LYS A 43 17.87 26.33 4.84
CA LYS A 43 16.68 27.00 5.34
C LYS A 43 15.82 26.00 6.12
N VAL A 44 15.38 26.44 7.29
CA VAL A 44 14.53 25.65 8.18
C VAL A 44 13.08 26.12 8.09
N GLU A 45 12.17 25.16 7.97
CA GLU A 45 10.72 25.34 8.00
C GLU A 45 10.12 24.45 9.10
N TYR A 46 9.17 24.99 9.84
CA TYR A 46 8.42 24.26 10.87
C TYR A 46 6.95 24.18 10.47
N SER A 47 6.36 23.02 10.64
CA SER A 47 4.95 22.76 10.39
C SER A 47 4.46 21.63 11.29
N ASN A 48 3.15 21.39 11.31
CA ASN A 48 2.56 20.23 11.96
C ASN A 48 1.87 19.32 10.93
N GLU A 49 1.81 18.02 11.18
CA GLU A 49 1.09 17.06 10.33
C GLU A 49 -0.35 17.53 10.02
N SER A 50 -1.03 18.14 11.00
CA SER A 50 -2.39 18.65 10.85
C SER A 50 -2.55 19.79 9.84
N ASP A 51 -1.45 20.46 9.47
CA ASP A 51 -1.48 21.52 8.46
C ASP A 51 -1.75 20.95 7.06
N TYR A 52 -1.46 19.66 6.87
CA TYR A 52 -1.53 18.99 5.57
C TYR A 52 -2.58 17.88 5.51
N ILE A 53 -3.01 17.35 6.66
CA ILE A 53 -4.00 16.29 6.71
C ILE A 53 -5.14 16.61 7.64
N GLU A 54 -6.32 16.20 7.21
CA GLU A 54 -7.50 16.16 8.04
C GLU A 54 -8.04 14.73 8.05
N LYS A 55 -8.18 14.17 9.24
CA LYS A 55 -8.83 12.87 9.42
C LYS A 55 -10.33 13.04 9.21
N ILE A 56 -10.88 12.29 8.27
CA ILE A 56 -12.31 12.26 8.00
C ILE A 56 -12.90 11.04 8.68
N ALA A 57 -14.08 11.20 9.28
CA ALA A 57 -14.87 10.04 9.65
C ALA A 57 -15.04 9.12 8.42
N PRO A 58 -14.96 7.79 8.60
CA PRO A 58 -15.16 6.86 7.49
C PRO A 58 -16.49 7.19 6.82
N ASN A 59 -16.46 7.46 5.51
CA ASN A 59 -17.67 7.78 4.76
C ASN A 59 -18.62 6.58 4.86
N PRO A 60 -19.84 6.73 5.40
CA PRO A 60 -20.77 5.60 5.61
C PRO A 60 -21.12 4.88 4.30
N VAL A 61 -20.95 5.53 3.14
CA VAL A 61 -21.15 4.89 1.83
C VAL A 61 -20.11 3.81 1.53
N ILE A 62 -18.88 3.92 2.07
CA ILE A 62 -17.87 2.84 2.01
C ILE A 62 -18.24 1.70 2.98
N SER A 63 -18.98 2.01 4.05
CA SER A 63 -19.41 1.01 5.02
C SER A 63 -20.59 0.13 4.57
N GLU A 64 -21.40 0.61 3.62
CA GLU A 64 -22.59 -0.14 3.18
C GLU A 64 -22.50 -0.72 1.75
N ASN A 65 -21.79 -0.09 0.80
CA ASN A 65 -21.80 -0.56 -0.61
C ASN A 65 -20.61 -1.44 -1.05
N ASP A 66 -19.53 -1.53 -0.29
CA ASP A 66 -18.47 -2.54 -0.53
C ASP A 66 -18.66 -3.80 0.33
N SER A 67 -19.77 -3.91 1.05
CA SER A 67 -20.25 -5.16 1.63
C SER A 67 -20.84 -6.03 0.51
N PHE A 68 -19.97 -6.58 -0.35
CA PHE A 68 -20.40 -7.61 -1.30
C PHE A 68 -21.07 -8.73 -0.51
N ALA A 69 -22.35 -8.92 -0.84
CA ALA A 69 -23.28 -9.85 -0.25
C ALA A 69 -22.62 -11.21 0.04
N THR A 70 -22.42 -11.50 1.32
CA THR A 70 -22.11 -12.83 1.82
C THR A 70 -23.38 -13.65 1.82
N ASN A 71 -23.79 -14.15 0.64
CA ASN A 71 -24.79 -15.20 0.55
C ASN A 71 -24.54 -16.06 -0.69
N SER A 72 -23.71 -17.09 -0.55
CA SER A 72 -24.07 -18.50 -0.87
C SER A 72 -22.85 -19.44 -0.80
N THR A 73 -23.07 -20.57 -0.14
CA THR A 73 -22.38 -21.88 -0.20
C THR A 73 -21.00 -21.97 -0.89
N SER A 74 -19.97 -22.24 -0.06
CA SER A 74 -18.53 -22.31 -0.35
C SER A 74 -17.88 -20.95 -0.64
N ASN A 75 -17.53 -20.20 0.42
CA ASN A 75 -16.90 -18.86 0.36
C ASN A 75 -15.51 -18.81 -0.33
N TRP A 76 -15.04 -19.91 -0.92
CA TRP A 76 -13.75 -20.00 -1.60
C TRP A 76 -13.89 -19.66 -3.10
N THR A 77 -13.25 -18.57 -3.54
CA THR A 77 -13.21 -18.15 -4.95
C THR A 77 -11.95 -18.67 -5.63
N LEU A 78 -12.06 -19.26 -6.83
CA LEU A 78 -10.89 -19.63 -7.62
C LEU A 78 -10.14 -18.37 -8.07
N VAL A 79 -8.84 -18.32 -7.81
CA VAL A 79 -7.97 -17.19 -8.12
C VAL A 79 -7.11 -17.49 -9.33
N ASP A 80 -6.52 -18.70 -9.37
CA ASP A 80 -5.52 -19.06 -10.37
C ASP A 80 -5.38 -20.59 -10.47
N SER A 81 -4.70 -21.06 -11.52
CA SER A 81 -4.34 -22.45 -11.69
C SER A 81 -3.03 -22.61 -12.45
N ALA A 82 -2.20 -23.56 -12.02
CA ALA A 82 -0.94 -23.87 -12.72
C ALA A 82 -0.69 -25.38 -12.78
N TYR A 83 -0.10 -25.83 -13.88
CA TYR A 83 0.28 -27.22 -14.08
C TYR A 83 1.69 -27.48 -13.55
N ASN A 84 1.83 -28.45 -12.65
CA ASN A 84 3.13 -28.91 -12.22
C ASN A 84 3.71 -29.88 -13.28
N SER A 85 4.69 -29.38 -14.04
CA SER A 85 5.33 -30.12 -15.14
C SER A 85 6.40 -31.12 -14.67
N ASN A 86 6.63 -31.27 -13.36
CA ASN A 86 7.55 -32.29 -12.84
C ASN A 86 7.09 -33.68 -13.33
N PRO A 87 7.97 -34.47 -13.97
CA PRO A 87 7.60 -35.75 -14.59
C PRO A 87 6.90 -36.75 -13.66
N ASN A 88 7.15 -36.66 -12.35
CA ASN A 88 6.59 -37.56 -11.35
C ASN A 88 5.23 -37.09 -10.81
N VAL A 89 4.92 -35.79 -10.91
CA VAL A 89 3.72 -35.20 -10.31
C VAL A 89 2.61 -35.02 -11.35
N LYS A 90 2.91 -34.29 -12.44
CA LYS A 90 2.01 -34.09 -13.60
C LYS A 90 0.57 -33.74 -13.25
N GLN A 91 0.37 -32.81 -12.31
CA GLN A 91 -0.95 -32.44 -11.78
C GLN A 91 -1.18 -30.93 -11.78
N TRP A 92 -2.44 -30.53 -11.94
CA TRP A 92 -2.89 -29.15 -11.80
C TRP A 92 -3.08 -28.79 -10.34
N GLY A 93 -2.58 -27.63 -9.92
CA GLY A 93 -2.96 -26.98 -8.68
C GLY A 93 -3.95 -25.85 -8.97
N TYR A 94 -5.01 -25.78 -8.18
CA TYR A 94 -6.05 -24.76 -8.26
C TYR A 94 -6.04 -23.95 -6.96
N LEU A 95 -5.67 -22.68 -7.05
CA LEU A 95 -5.60 -21.77 -5.92
C LEU A 95 -6.97 -21.12 -5.70
N TYR A 96 -7.51 -21.30 -4.50
CA TYR A 96 -8.71 -20.64 -4.03
C TYR A 96 -8.38 -19.64 -2.95
N LYS A 97 -9.19 -18.59 -2.82
CA LYS A 97 -9.13 -17.62 -1.71
C LYS A 97 -10.45 -17.46 -0.99
N GLN A 98 -10.36 -17.17 0.30
CA GLN A 98 -11.35 -16.45 1.08
C GLN A 98 -10.74 -15.11 1.46
N GLU A 99 -11.48 -14.02 1.33
CA GLU A 99 -10.97 -12.70 1.66
C GLU A 99 -11.85 -11.94 2.64
N LYS A 100 -11.20 -11.24 3.55
CA LYS A 100 -11.80 -10.25 4.44
C LYS A 100 -11.14 -8.91 4.15
N ILE A 101 -11.95 -7.96 3.72
CA ILE A 101 -11.50 -6.60 3.44
C ILE A 101 -11.78 -5.73 4.66
N THR A 102 -10.76 -5.04 5.13
CA THR A 102 -10.88 -3.97 6.11
C THR A 102 -10.28 -2.69 5.57
N PHE A 103 -10.85 -1.56 5.94
CA PHE A 103 -10.36 -0.24 5.54
C PHE A 103 -9.75 0.47 6.74
N GLY A 104 -8.64 1.15 6.48
CA GLY A 104 -8.05 2.08 7.44
C GLY A 104 -8.81 3.40 7.47
N GLU A 105 -8.28 4.34 8.23
CA GLU A 105 -8.82 5.69 8.33
C GLU A 105 -8.64 6.45 7.01
N THR A 106 -9.58 7.36 6.73
CA THR A 106 -9.53 8.23 5.56
C THR A 106 -8.91 9.57 5.93
N TYR A 107 -7.93 9.98 5.14
CA TYR A 107 -7.25 11.26 5.28
C TYR A 107 -7.53 12.13 4.06
N ASN A 108 -8.02 13.35 4.28
CA ASN A 108 -7.91 14.42 3.30
C ASN A 108 -6.45 14.90 3.31
N LEU A 109 -5.81 14.91 2.15
CA LEU A 109 -4.48 15.47 1.93
C LEU A 109 -4.63 16.82 1.24
N ASN A 110 -4.07 17.87 1.82
CA ASN A 110 -4.04 19.21 1.27
C ASN A 110 -2.60 19.72 1.27
N TYR A 111 -2.02 19.89 0.09
CA TYR A 111 -0.67 20.42 -0.06
C TYR A 111 -0.66 21.54 -1.08
N ASP A 112 0.03 22.63 -0.76
CA ASP A 112 0.21 23.74 -1.68
C ASP A 112 1.28 23.42 -2.74
N SER A 113 1.18 24.07 -3.89
CA SER A 113 2.25 24.04 -4.89
C SER A 113 3.56 24.51 -4.26
N GLY A 114 4.66 23.81 -4.55
CA GLY A 114 5.96 24.09 -3.96
C GLY A 114 6.26 23.34 -2.67
N THR A 115 5.28 22.60 -2.11
CA THR A 115 5.53 21.73 -0.95
C THR A 115 6.59 20.68 -1.30
N ARG A 116 7.55 20.49 -0.38
CA ARG A 116 8.65 19.54 -0.56
C ARG A 116 8.18 18.11 -0.42
N VAL A 117 8.81 17.21 -1.17
CA VAL A 117 8.46 15.78 -1.13
C VAL A 117 8.76 15.18 0.24
N SER A 118 9.84 15.60 0.91
CA SER A 118 10.16 15.12 2.27
C SER A 118 9.05 15.43 3.28
N ILE A 119 8.37 16.59 3.18
CA ILE A 119 7.23 16.95 4.02
C ILE A 119 6.06 16.01 3.75
N ILE A 120 5.68 15.87 2.48
CA ILE A 120 4.56 15.02 2.04
C ILE A 120 4.76 13.58 2.52
N VAL A 121 5.97 13.06 2.33
CA VAL A 121 6.34 11.72 2.78
C VAL A 121 6.31 11.66 4.31
N GLY A 122 6.87 12.65 5.03
CA GLY A 122 6.85 12.71 6.49
C GLY A 122 5.43 12.65 7.05
N VAL A 123 4.50 13.36 6.43
CA VAL A 123 3.08 13.33 6.79
C VAL A 123 2.48 11.93 6.57
N ILE A 124 2.66 11.33 5.40
CA ILE A 124 2.08 10.03 5.05
C ILE A 124 2.76 8.87 5.80
N THR A 125 4.03 9.03 6.14
CA THR A 125 4.81 8.06 6.91
C THR A 125 4.26 8.01 8.34
N GLY A 126 3.78 6.82 8.73
CA GLY A 126 3.06 6.59 9.98
C GLY A 126 1.54 6.49 9.82
N LEU A 127 0.95 7.01 8.73
CA LEU A 127 -0.46 6.75 8.37
C LEU A 127 -0.59 5.44 7.58
N VAL A 128 0.40 5.22 6.72
CA VAL A 128 0.53 4.04 5.89
C VAL A 128 1.95 3.53 6.11
N THR A 129 2.11 2.28 6.55
CA THR A 129 3.45 1.65 6.63
C THR A 129 3.97 1.47 5.20
N VAL A 130 4.65 2.49 4.67
CA VAL A 130 5.20 2.49 3.31
C VAL A 130 6.61 1.96 3.34
N GLY A 131 6.83 0.85 2.64
CA GLY A 131 8.14 0.18 2.59
C GLY A 131 9.12 0.76 1.57
N SER A 132 8.75 1.77 0.77
CA SER A 132 9.67 2.37 -0.22
C SER A 132 9.20 3.72 -0.80
N GLY A 133 10.16 4.56 -1.19
CA GLY A 133 9.93 5.88 -1.82
C GLY A 133 9.19 5.84 -3.16
N GLY A 134 9.18 4.71 -3.87
CA GLY A 134 8.42 4.53 -5.12
C GLY A 134 6.91 4.63 -4.94
N ILE A 135 6.42 4.22 -3.77
CA ILE A 135 4.98 4.26 -3.43
C ILE A 135 4.47 5.70 -3.30
N ILE A 136 5.27 6.60 -2.73
CA ILE A 136 4.88 8.01 -2.60
C ILE A 136 4.74 8.66 -3.96
N THR A 137 5.66 8.39 -4.89
CA THR A 137 5.59 8.93 -6.25
C THR A 137 4.29 8.48 -6.93
N ALA A 138 3.89 7.22 -6.77
CA ALA A 138 2.63 6.71 -7.30
C ALA A 138 1.40 7.39 -6.67
N ILE A 139 1.40 7.65 -5.35
CA ILE A 139 0.32 8.40 -4.68
C ILE A 139 0.23 9.83 -5.22
N LEU A 140 1.37 10.52 -5.41
CA LEU A 140 1.37 11.90 -5.90
C LEU A 140 0.91 12.04 -7.35
N VAL A 141 1.30 11.09 -8.20
CA VAL A 141 0.81 10.99 -9.59
C VAL A 141 -0.69 10.71 -9.59
N ALA A 142 -1.18 9.81 -8.73
CA ALA A 142 -2.60 9.52 -8.59
C ALA A 142 -3.42 10.76 -8.14
N LEU A 143 -2.80 11.65 -7.34
CA LEU A 143 -3.37 12.94 -6.94
C LEU A 143 -3.26 14.03 -8.02
N GLY A 144 -2.75 13.70 -9.20
CA GLY A 144 -2.67 14.60 -10.36
C GLY A 144 -1.59 15.66 -10.26
N SER A 145 -0.58 15.46 -9.40
CA SER A 145 0.57 16.34 -9.31
C SER A 145 1.80 15.72 -9.99
N THR A 146 2.75 16.57 -10.35
CA THR A 146 4.07 16.15 -10.80
C THR A 146 5.13 16.72 -9.89
N ILE A 147 6.27 16.06 -9.85
CA ILE A 147 7.40 16.48 -9.02
C ILE A 147 8.47 17.05 -9.94
N VAL A 148 8.95 18.24 -9.62
CA VAL A 148 10.09 18.86 -10.29
C VAL A 148 11.13 19.18 -9.21
N ALA A 149 12.34 18.65 -9.41
CA ALA A 149 13.35 18.55 -8.36
C ALA A 149 12.77 17.82 -7.13
N ASP A 150 12.51 18.55 -6.05
CA ASP A 150 11.99 18.04 -4.77
C ASP A 150 10.62 18.64 -4.40
N LYS A 151 9.95 19.32 -5.34
CA LYS A 151 8.72 20.05 -5.05
C LYS A 151 7.58 19.62 -5.95
N ILE A 152 6.38 19.58 -5.40
CA ILE A 152 5.18 19.39 -6.21
C ILE A 152 4.87 20.66 -7.02
N THR A 153 4.58 20.50 -8.30
CA THR A 153 4.32 21.63 -9.20
C THR A 153 2.90 22.18 -9.07
N LYS A 154 1.97 21.36 -8.60
CA LYS A 154 0.56 21.69 -8.45
C LYS A 154 0.08 21.35 -7.06
N ALA A 155 -0.75 22.23 -6.51
CA ALA A 155 -1.44 21.97 -5.26
C ALA A 155 -2.26 20.69 -5.35
N ILE A 156 -2.21 19.89 -4.30
CA ILE A 156 -2.90 18.63 -4.16
C ILE A 156 -4.08 18.85 -3.21
N SER A 157 -5.24 18.35 -3.63
CA SER A 157 -6.34 18.06 -2.72
C SER A 157 -6.86 16.68 -3.11
N GLY A 158 -6.93 15.77 -2.14
CA GLY A 158 -7.40 14.43 -2.41
C GLY A 158 -7.57 13.60 -1.15
N GLN A 159 -8.13 12.40 -1.30
CA GLN A 159 -8.37 11.49 -0.19
C GLN A 159 -7.51 10.25 -0.35
N VAL A 160 -6.93 9.79 0.75
CA VAL A 160 -6.19 8.54 0.80
C VAL A 160 -6.67 7.70 1.97
N TYR A 161 -6.90 6.41 1.72
CA TYR A 161 -7.13 5.43 2.76
C TYR A 161 -6.55 4.07 2.38
N GLY A 162 -6.09 3.33 3.39
CA GLY A 162 -5.58 1.98 3.22
C GLY A 162 -6.72 0.96 3.09
N ARG A 163 -6.55 -0.01 2.20
CA ARG A 163 -7.32 -1.25 2.14
C ARG A 163 -6.41 -2.40 2.52
N PHE A 164 -6.88 -3.23 3.44
CA PHE A 164 -6.22 -4.45 3.88
C PHE A 164 -7.09 -5.62 3.47
N ALA A 165 -6.66 -6.37 2.47
CA ALA A 165 -7.32 -7.59 2.02
C ALA A 165 -6.60 -8.79 2.64
N ALA A 166 -7.08 -9.23 3.80
CA ALA A 166 -6.60 -10.45 4.44
C ALA A 166 -7.15 -11.65 3.68
N GLN A 167 -6.27 -12.49 3.16
CA GLN A 167 -6.58 -13.64 2.31
C GLN A 167 -6.17 -14.93 3.00
N ASP A 168 -7.14 -15.80 3.22
CA ASP A 168 -6.88 -17.23 3.43
C ASP A 168 -6.82 -17.89 2.06
N LEU A 169 -5.75 -18.65 1.81
CA LEU A 169 -5.45 -19.30 0.54
C LEU A 169 -5.45 -20.81 0.70
N GLU A 170 -6.03 -21.52 -0.26
CA GLU A 170 -6.04 -22.99 -0.29
C GLU A 170 -5.79 -23.48 -1.71
N VAL A 171 -4.79 -24.34 -1.87
CA VAL A 171 -4.52 -24.97 -3.17
C VAL A 171 -5.03 -26.40 -3.12
N ARG A 172 -5.88 -26.73 -4.10
CA ARG A 172 -6.40 -28.08 -4.29
C ARG A 172 -5.84 -28.71 -5.56
N SER A 173 -5.60 -30.01 -5.51
CA SER A 173 -5.27 -30.83 -6.67
C SER A 173 -5.94 -32.19 -6.54
N ASN A 174 -6.62 -32.65 -7.59
CA ASN A 174 -7.37 -33.92 -7.60
C ASN A 174 -8.30 -34.09 -6.38
N GLY A 175 -8.99 -33.02 -5.98
CA GLY A 175 -9.92 -33.03 -4.83
C GLY A 175 -9.25 -33.02 -3.45
N LYS A 176 -7.92 -32.99 -3.36
CA LYS A 176 -7.18 -32.91 -2.08
C LYS A 176 -6.53 -31.56 -1.88
N ILE A 177 -6.42 -31.15 -0.62
CA ILE A 177 -5.77 -29.91 -0.22
C ILE A 177 -4.26 -30.18 -0.11
N GLY A 178 -3.46 -29.48 -0.92
CA GLY A 178 -2.01 -29.61 -0.89
C GLY A 178 -1.30 -28.44 -0.20
N LEU A 179 -1.96 -27.30 -0.07
CA LEU A 179 -1.39 -26.14 0.62
C LEU A 179 -2.51 -25.28 1.22
N ARG A 180 -2.25 -24.77 2.42
CA ARG A 180 -2.98 -23.63 2.99
C ARG A 180 -1.98 -22.54 3.32
N SER A 181 -2.34 -21.30 3.04
CA SER A 181 -1.51 -20.16 3.34
C SER A 181 -2.33 -18.94 3.68
N LYS A 182 -1.67 -17.88 4.16
CA LYS A 182 -2.29 -16.60 4.46
C LYS A 182 -1.40 -15.49 3.93
N ARG A 183 -2.02 -14.47 3.35
CA ARG A 183 -1.34 -13.20 3.05
C ARG A 183 -2.30 -12.04 3.21
N THR A 184 -1.76 -10.86 3.42
CA THR A 184 -2.53 -9.61 3.39
C THR A 184 -2.01 -8.76 2.25
N ILE A 185 -2.89 -8.40 1.31
CA ILE A 185 -2.57 -7.41 0.29
C ILE A 185 -2.97 -6.05 0.84
N VAL A 186 -2.01 -5.12 0.86
CA VAL A 186 -2.22 -3.77 1.37
C VAL A 186 -2.07 -2.78 0.22
N ASP A 187 -3.14 -2.03 -0.06
CA ASP A 187 -3.20 -1.05 -1.14
C ASP A 187 -3.75 0.28 -0.59
N ALA A 188 -3.34 1.42 -1.16
CA ALA A 188 -3.98 2.70 -0.90
C ALA A 188 -5.00 3.00 -2.00
N LYS A 189 -6.23 3.37 -1.63
CA LYS A 189 -7.14 4.05 -2.55
C LYS A 189 -6.84 5.53 -2.50
N VAL A 190 -6.54 6.10 -3.66
CA VAL A 190 -6.25 7.52 -3.83
C VAL A 190 -7.36 8.13 -4.68
N ILE A 191 -7.98 9.18 -4.17
CA ILE A 191 -9.08 9.90 -4.83
C ILE A 191 -8.61 11.33 -5.06
N ASN A 192 -8.51 11.72 -6.32
CA ASN A 192 -8.26 13.10 -6.69
C ASN A 192 -9.59 13.87 -6.64
N THR A 193 -9.76 14.75 -5.65
CA THR A 193 -11.03 15.46 -5.44
C THR A 193 -11.29 16.52 -6.50
N LYS A 194 -10.28 16.97 -7.25
CA LYS A 194 -10.43 17.97 -8.32
C LYS A 194 -11.12 17.40 -9.56
N ASN A 195 -10.92 16.12 -9.87
CA ASN A 195 -11.44 15.50 -11.09
C ASN A 195 -12.20 14.18 -10.84
N GLY A 196 -12.33 13.74 -9.58
CA GLY A 196 -13.03 12.52 -9.18
C GLY A 196 -12.31 11.22 -9.55
N GLN A 197 -11.07 11.26 -10.07
CA GLN A 197 -10.34 10.06 -10.44
C GLN A 197 -9.96 9.23 -9.22
N VAL A 198 -10.14 7.91 -9.33
CA VAL A 198 -9.81 6.93 -8.30
C VAL A 198 -8.71 6.02 -8.82
N GLN A 199 -7.65 5.85 -8.04
CA GLN A 199 -6.58 4.90 -8.34
C GLN A 199 -6.25 4.05 -7.11
N TRP A 200 -5.84 2.81 -7.36
CA TRP A 200 -5.32 1.92 -6.34
C TRP A 200 -3.80 1.84 -6.47
N VAL A 201 -3.09 2.20 -5.41
CA VAL A 201 -1.63 2.14 -5.34
C VAL A 201 -1.24 0.94 -4.48
N PRO A 202 -0.58 -0.08 -5.03
CA PRO A 202 -0.12 -1.21 -4.23
C PRO A 202 0.96 -0.75 -3.26
N LEU A 203 0.86 -1.15 -1.99
CA LEU A 203 1.78 -0.72 -0.95
C LEU A 203 2.73 -1.85 -0.57
N ARG A 204 2.18 -3.01 -0.19
CA ARG A 204 2.96 -4.18 0.24
C ARG A 204 2.10 -5.44 0.30
N VAL A 205 2.77 -6.58 0.36
CA VAL A 205 2.18 -7.88 0.71
C VAL A 205 2.80 -8.34 2.02
N GLU A 206 1.97 -8.72 2.98
CA GLU A 206 2.38 -9.29 4.26
C GLU A 206 2.04 -10.79 4.28
N GLY A 207 2.83 -11.60 5.01
CA GLY A 207 2.67 -13.05 5.04
C GLY A 207 3.31 -13.73 3.84
N ASP A 208 2.56 -14.60 3.15
CA ASP A 208 3.10 -15.36 2.02
C ASP A 208 3.29 -14.50 0.77
N GLY A 209 4.55 -14.22 0.45
CA GLY A 209 4.96 -13.43 -0.72
C GLY A 209 5.12 -14.21 -2.02
N ARG A 210 4.85 -15.53 -2.04
CA ARG A 210 4.98 -16.35 -3.26
C ARG A 210 3.94 -15.94 -4.31
N SER A 211 4.32 -16.09 -5.58
CA SER A 211 3.39 -15.88 -6.69
C SER A 211 2.26 -16.91 -6.66
N ASN A 212 1.09 -16.57 -7.23
CA ASN A 212 -0.02 -17.52 -7.31
C ASN A 212 0.38 -18.80 -8.05
N THR A 213 1.19 -18.67 -9.11
CA THR A 213 1.74 -19.80 -9.87
C THR A 213 2.58 -20.73 -8.98
N ASP A 214 3.47 -20.17 -8.16
CA ASP A 214 4.30 -20.97 -7.25
C ASP A 214 3.44 -21.71 -6.23
N LEU A 215 2.43 -21.03 -5.66
CA LEU A 215 1.48 -21.64 -4.74
C LEU A 215 0.76 -22.82 -5.40
N CYS A 216 0.27 -22.64 -6.63
CA CYS A 216 -0.39 -23.69 -7.42
C CYS A 216 0.54 -24.90 -7.64
N ILE A 217 1.79 -24.67 -8.07
CA ILE A 217 2.75 -25.74 -8.36
C ILE A 217 3.12 -26.52 -7.10
N ILE A 218 3.41 -25.81 -6.00
CA ILE A 218 3.75 -26.42 -4.69
C ILE A 218 2.55 -27.18 -4.12
N GLY A 219 1.35 -26.60 -4.19
CA GLY A 219 0.15 -27.27 -3.72
C GLY A 219 -0.14 -28.55 -4.50
N ALA A 220 0.03 -28.55 -5.82
CA ALA A 220 -0.09 -29.78 -6.62
C ALA A 220 0.95 -30.84 -6.22
N TYR A 221 2.20 -30.44 -5.99
CA TYR A 221 3.27 -31.33 -5.53
C TYR A 221 2.94 -31.98 -4.17
N ASN A 222 2.52 -31.17 -3.20
CA ASN A 222 2.19 -31.65 -1.86
C ASN A 222 0.96 -32.57 -1.88
N ALA A 223 -0.06 -32.22 -2.66
CA ALA A 223 -1.23 -33.07 -2.83
C ALA A 223 -0.86 -34.44 -3.42
N TRP A 224 0.09 -34.48 -4.37
CA TRP A 224 0.63 -35.73 -4.90
C TRP A 224 1.43 -36.52 -3.86
N LEU A 225 2.33 -35.87 -3.10
CA LEU A 225 3.15 -36.52 -2.07
C LEU A 225 2.34 -37.17 -0.95
N LEU A 226 1.21 -36.55 -0.59
CA LEU A 226 0.35 -37.02 0.50
C LEU A 226 -0.58 -38.17 0.08
N ASN A 227 -0.42 -38.68 -1.16
CA ASN A 227 -1.23 -39.73 -1.78
C ASN A 227 -0.39 -40.86 -2.34
#